data_AF-A0A958DE77-F1
#
_entry.id   AF-A0A958DE77-F1
#
_cell.length_a   1.000
_cell.length_b   1.000
_cell.length_c   1.000
_cell.angle_alpha   90.00
_cell.angle_beta   90.00
_cell.angle_gamma   90.00
#
_symmetry.space_group_name_H-M   'P 1'
#
loop_
_entity.id
_entity.type
_entity.pdbx_description
1 polymer ?
#
loop_
_entity_poly.entity_id
_entity_poly.type
_entity_poly.pdbx_seq_one_letter_code
_entity_poly.pdbx_strand_id
1 'polypeptide(L)'
;AGDSFIVMTFAQNLGDSTFEKLTTNGFNFAPGLGLEVSYNANNVTVIVAAIPEPSQYMMMLAGLGLVGAMVRRRRMHVKLT
;
A
#
# COMPACT_ATOMS: atom_id res chain seq x y z
N ALA A 1 -5.60 1.80 -8.90
CA ALA A 1 -6.28 0.66 -8.28
C ALA A 1 -5.35 -0.54 -8.40
N GLY A 2 -5.18 -1.33 -7.34
CA GLY A 2 -4.34 -2.53 -7.37
C GLY A 2 -4.94 -3.60 -8.29
N ASP A 3 -4.10 -4.37 -8.96
CA ASP A 3 -4.54 -5.46 -9.83
C ASP A 3 -4.81 -6.72 -8.98
N SER A 4 -5.76 -7.55 -9.40
CA SER A 4 -6.10 -8.78 -8.70
C SER A 4 -6.21 -9.96 -9.65
N PHE A 5 -5.67 -11.10 -9.21
CA PHE A 5 -5.67 -12.32 -10.00
C PHE A 5 -6.05 -13.53 -9.15
N ILE A 6 -6.87 -14.40 -9.74
CA ILE A 6 -7.26 -15.68 -9.12
C ILE A 6 -6.13 -16.67 -9.35
N VAL A 7 -5.59 -17.21 -8.27
CA VAL A 7 -4.49 -18.19 -8.32
C VAL A 7 -5.02 -19.62 -8.27
N MET A 8 -6.15 -19.82 -7.60
CA MET A 8 -6.77 -21.13 -7.41
C MET A 8 -8.28 -21.00 -7.28
N THR A 9 -9.00 -21.96 -7.85
CA THR A 9 -10.43 -22.15 -7.62
C THR A 9 -10.67 -23.52 -6.98
N PHE A 10 -11.71 -23.62 -6.17
CA PHE A 10 -12.11 -24.86 -5.51
C PHE A 10 -13.62 -24.91 -5.32
N ALA A 11 -14.18 -26.12 -5.27
CA ALA A 11 -15.62 -26.32 -5.09
C ALA A 11 -16.09 -25.93 -3.68
N GLN A 12 -15.27 -26.18 -2.66
CA GLN A 12 -15.57 -25.87 -1.26
C GLN A 12 -14.26 -25.70 -0.47
N ASN A 13 -14.21 -24.72 0.45
CA ASN A 13 -13.16 -24.61 1.45
C ASN A 13 -13.55 -25.46 2.67
N LEU A 14 -12.65 -26.30 3.18
CA LEU A 14 -12.93 -27.10 4.36
C LEU A 14 -12.65 -26.26 5.61
N GLY A 15 -13.70 -25.87 6.34
CA GLY A 15 -13.59 -25.20 7.64
C GLY A 15 -12.77 -23.90 7.64
N ASP A 16 -12.95 -23.06 6.60
CA ASP A 16 -12.23 -21.78 6.43
C ASP A 16 -10.71 -21.90 6.44
N SER A 17 -10.18 -23.03 5.96
CA SER A 17 -8.73 -23.26 5.88
C SER A 17 -8.03 -22.18 5.06
N THR A 18 -6.88 -21.71 5.56
CA THR A 18 -5.99 -20.75 4.89
C THR A 18 -4.57 -21.30 4.85
N PHE A 19 -3.78 -20.87 3.86
CA PHE A 19 -2.33 -21.10 3.88
C PHE A 19 -1.67 -20.06 4.80
N GLU A 20 -0.80 -20.53 5.68
CA GLU A 20 0.00 -19.68 6.57
C GLU A 20 0.87 -18.70 5.78
N LYS A 21 1.40 -19.14 4.64
CA LYS A 21 2.22 -18.30 3.76
C LYS A 21 2.09 -18.74 2.31
N LEU A 22 1.86 -17.78 1.42
CA LEU A 22 2.04 -17.96 -0.02
C LEU A 22 3.33 -17.25 -0.43
N THR A 23 4.23 -17.98 -1.10
CA THR A 23 5.49 -17.44 -1.65
C THR A 23 5.52 -17.62 -3.15
N THR A 24 6.09 -16.64 -3.86
CA THR A 24 6.38 -16.77 -5.28
C THR A 24 7.82 -17.25 -5.48
N ASN A 25 7.99 -18.45 -6.01
CA ASN A 25 9.31 -18.97 -6.37
C ASN A 25 9.58 -18.64 -7.84
N GLY A 26 10.58 -17.81 -8.10
CA GLY A 26 10.98 -17.43 -9.47
C GLY A 26 10.36 -16.13 -10.00
N PHE A 27 9.55 -15.43 -9.21
CA PHE A 27 9.06 -14.08 -9.53
C PHE A 27 9.54 -13.11 -8.45
N ASN A 28 10.31 -12.09 -8.85
CA ASN A 28 10.67 -10.96 -8.01
C ASN A 28 9.72 -9.81 -8.32
N PHE A 29 8.92 -9.41 -7.34
CA PHE A 29 8.10 -8.22 -7.46
C PHE A 29 8.97 -6.96 -7.47
N ALA A 30 8.50 -5.92 -8.16
CA ALA A 30 9.14 -4.61 -8.07
C ALA A 30 9.14 -4.12 -6.60
N PRO A 31 10.19 -3.41 -6.16
CA PRO A 31 10.21 -2.78 -4.84
C PRO A 31 8.96 -1.92 -4.63
N GLY A 32 8.34 -2.01 -3.46
CA GLY A 32 7.10 -1.28 -3.16
C GLY A 32 5.81 -1.97 -3.59
N LEU A 33 5.84 -3.21 -4.09
CA LEU A 33 4.64 -4.02 -4.27
C LEU A 33 4.37 -4.88 -3.04
N GLY A 34 3.17 -4.75 -2.47
CA GLY A 34 2.65 -5.64 -1.43
C GLY A 34 1.80 -6.75 -2.04
N LEU A 35 1.93 -7.97 -1.51
CA LEU A 35 1.02 -9.07 -1.79
C LEU A 35 0.04 -9.21 -0.65
N GLU A 36 -1.24 -9.14 -0.99
CA GLU A 36 -2.32 -9.49 -0.08
C GLU A 36 -3.04 -10.72 -0.62
N VAL A 37 -3.32 -11.68 0.26
CA VAL A 37 -3.99 -12.93 -0.09
C VAL A 37 -5.38 -12.90 0.51
N SER A 38 -6.38 -13.04 -0.34
CA SER A 38 -7.79 -13.12 0.05
C SER A 38 -8.33 -14.53 -0.20
N TYR A 39 -8.84 -15.15 0.86
CA TYR A 39 -9.50 -16.45 0.80
C TYR A 39 -11.01 -16.24 0.71
N ASN A 40 -11.59 -16.59 -0.44
CA ASN A 40 -13.03 -16.55 -0.67
C ASN A 40 -13.63 -17.96 -0.55
N ALA A 41 -14.97 -18.06 -0.62
CA ALA A 41 -15.68 -19.33 -0.49
C ALA A 41 -15.33 -20.37 -1.57
N ASN A 42 -14.85 -19.94 -2.74
CA ASN A 42 -14.58 -20.81 -3.90
C ASN A 42 -13.26 -20.50 -4.61
N ASN A 43 -12.49 -19.53 -4.13
CA ASN A 43 -11.23 -19.17 -4.77
C ASN A 43 -10.24 -18.51 -3.79
N VAL A 44 -8.97 -18.52 -4.17
CA VAL A 44 -7.94 -17.67 -3.59
C VAL A 44 -7.57 -16.60 -4.60
N THR A 45 -7.67 -15.34 -4.18
CA THR A 45 -7.29 -14.18 -4.99
C THR A 45 -6.07 -13.52 -4.36
N VAL A 46 -5.09 -13.19 -5.19
CA VAL A 46 -3.94 -12.37 -4.79
C VAL A 46 -4.14 -10.97 -5.33
N ILE A 47 -3.95 -9.99 -4.45
CA ILE A 47 -4.10 -8.57 -4.74
C ILE A 47 -2.72 -7.94 -4.67
N VAL A 48 -2.36 -7.21 -5.72
CA VAL A 48 -1.11 -6.47 -5.81
C VAL A 48 -1.40 -4.99 -5.56
N ALA A 49 -0.95 -4.50 -4.41
CA ALA A 49 -1.08 -3.11 -4.04
C ALA A 49 0.26 -2.40 -4.18
N ALA A 50 0.25 -1.24 -4.85
CA ALA A 50 1.38 -0.33 -4.84
C ALA A 50 1.45 0.36 -3.47
N ILE A 51 2.51 0.07 -2.72
CA ILE A 51 2.88 0.78 -1.51
C ILE A 51 3.78 1.93 -1.94
N PRO A 52 3.44 3.19 -1.62
CA PRO A 52 4.28 4.33 -1.97
C PRO A 52 5.70 4.14 -1.43
N GLU A 53 6.68 4.52 -2.24
CA GLU A 53 8.07 4.44 -1.82
C GLU A 53 8.33 5.36 -0.62
N PRO A 54 9.31 5.04 0.25
CA PRO A 54 9.69 5.92 1.37
C PRO A 54 9.99 7.36 0.91
N SER A 55 10.60 7.52 -0.26
CA SER A 55 10.89 8.80 -0.91
C SER A 55 9.61 9.60 -1.20
N GLN A 56 8.51 8.95 -1.60
CA GLN A 56 7.24 9.61 -1.91
C GLN A 56 6.58 10.16 -0.64
N TYR A 57 6.63 9.43 0.47
CA TYR A 57 6.21 9.94 1.77
C TYR A 57 7.06 11.13 2.20
N MET A 58 8.38 11.06 2.00
CA MET A 58 9.28 12.17 2.28
C MET A 58 8.98 13.40 1.43
N MET A 59 8.66 13.24 0.14
CA MET A 59 8.28 14.35 -0.75
C MET A 59 6.96 14.99 -0.31
N MET A 60 5.99 14.18 0.10
CA MET A 60 4.74 14.69 0.70
C MET A 60 5.02 15.49 1.97
N LEU A 61 5.81 14.93 2.89
CA LEU A 61 6.18 15.59 4.15
C LEU A 61 7.00 16.87 3.90
N ALA A 62 7.90 16.86 2.91
CA ALA A 62 8.66 18.02 2.50
C ALA A 62 7.72 19.13 1.97
N GLY A 63 6.76 18.77 1.13
CA GLY A 63 5.72 19.69 0.66
C GLY A 63 4.92 20.31 1.81
N LEU A 64 4.45 19.48 2.74
CA LEU A 64 3.72 19.95 3.93
C LEU A 64 4.59 20.83 4.84
N GLY A 65 5.86 20.48 5.02
CA GLY A 65 6.83 21.26 5.78
C GLY A 65 7.06 22.64 5.16
N LEU A 66 7.18 22.73 3.84
CA LEU A 66 7.31 23.99 3.11
C LEU A 66 6.07 24.87 3.28
N VAL A 67 4.87 24.32 3.10
CA VAL A 67 3.61 25.07 3.29
C VAL A 67 3.49 25.59 4.72
N GLY A 68 3.76 24.74 5.71
CA GLY A 68 3.76 25.14 7.12
C GLY A 68 4.76 26.26 7.42
N ALA A 69 5.97 26.18 6.85
CA ALA A 69 6.98 27.21 6.99
C ALA A 69 6.56 28.55 6.35
N MET A 70 5.91 28.52 5.18
CA MET A 70 5.40 29.71 4.52
C MET A 70 4.31 30.41 5.35
N VAL A 71 3.36 29.65 5.91
CA VAL A 71 2.32 30.18 6.79
C VAL A 71 2.92 30.80 8.05
N ARG A 72 3.92 30.14 8.65
CA ARG A 72 4.63 30.66 9.83
C ARG A 72 5.30 32.01 9.54
N ARG A 73 5.97 32.18 8.40
CA ARG A 73 6.61 33.44 8.00
C ARG A 73 5.59 34.58 7.87
N ARG A 74 4.45 34.34 7.23
CA ARG A 74 3.38 35.35 7.08
C ARG A 74 2.84 35.83 8.43
N ARG A 75 2.64 34.91 9.38
CA ARG A 75 2.16 35.24 10.72
C ARG A 75 3.16 36.04 11.56
N MET A 76 4.47 35.86 11.34
CA MET A 76 5.48 36.67 12.04
C MET A 76 5.50 38.12 11.56
N HIS A 77 5.29 38.37 10.25
CA HIS A 77 5.26 39.73 9.71
C HIS A 77 4.01 40.54 10.14
N VAL A 78 2.89 39.87 10.45
CA VAL A 78 1.65 40.53 10.89
C VAL A 78 1.71 40.99 12.37
N LYS A 79 2.67 40.52 13.16
CA LYS A 79 2.81 40.86 14.60
C LYS A 79 3.68 42.08 14.91
N LEU A 80 4.07 42.88 13.91
CA LEU A 80 5.00 44.02 14.06
C LEU A 80 4.36 45.42 13.87
N THR A 81 3.04 45.53 13.94
CA THR A 81 2.29 46.81 13.94
C THR A 81 1.28 46.80 15.07
#